data_AF-A0A4R1VWE8-F1
#
_entry.id   AF-A0A4R1VWE8-F1
#
_cell.length_a   1.000
_cell.length_b   1.000
_cell.length_c   1.000
_cell.angle_alpha   90.00
_cell.angle_beta   90.00
_cell.angle_gamma   90.00
#
_symmetry.space_group_name_H-M   'P 1'
#
loop_
_entity.id
_entity.type
_entity.pdbx_description
1 polymer ?
#
loop_
_entity_poly.entity_id
_entity_poly.type
_entity_poly.pdbx_seq_one_letter_code
_entity_poly.pdbx_strand_id
1 'polypeptide(L)'
;MTAHNIDNDIPTAEGPDDFQVAVTAVTRALRAINADQRGGAGAEFVTHLLATVAANLGSSDALIAARPGSWEAAGVADLLRSTVGSDDEYLLTFRTGPIELVVNSVYELDDLGIFETYEASTNHIGHALFGDRWSRSRDRLTLNQLEQIEDIEEQLVELEKRDRAEYQHRFAATVRARFEQLRADYPGRYPEHLAVTVRFADDNTSNDDLTDGWGLDLASRLYQYARETTPLPGSDTAPDWTASQSHAETLLAAGHWPHLRIPTLAHYGTPTTAPNTLNTDKES
;
A
#
# COMPACT_ATOMS: atom_id res chain seq x y z
N MET A 1 60.58 5.39 -31.46
CA MET A 1 59.41 4.63 -31.90
C MET A 1 58.53 4.48 -30.67
N THR A 2 57.68 5.46 -30.43
CA THR A 2 56.78 5.53 -29.27
C THR A 2 55.45 5.99 -29.85
N ALA A 3 54.54 5.04 -30.01
CA ALA A 3 53.22 5.29 -30.58
C ALA A 3 52.41 6.10 -29.56
N HIS A 4 52.01 7.29 -29.98
CA HIS A 4 51.04 8.11 -29.28
C HIS A 4 49.66 7.60 -29.70
N ASN A 5 49.01 6.81 -28.85
CA ASN A 5 47.60 6.46 -29.04
C ASN A 5 46.78 7.69 -28.71
N ILE A 6 46.28 8.35 -29.74
CA ILE A 6 45.16 9.28 -29.65
C ILE A 6 43.92 8.38 -29.62
N ASP A 7 43.46 8.04 -28.42
CA ASP A 7 42.11 7.52 -28.25
C ASP A 7 41.15 8.65 -28.62
N ASN A 8 40.46 8.44 -29.74
CA ASN A 8 39.32 9.23 -30.15
C ASN A 8 38.21 9.03 -29.11
N ASP A 9 38.08 9.97 -28.20
CA ASP A 9 36.85 10.21 -27.45
C ASP A 9 35.80 10.69 -28.47
N ILE A 10 35.11 9.74 -29.10
CA ILE A 10 33.88 10.02 -29.84
C ILE A 10 32.83 10.30 -28.76
N PRO A 11 32.27 11.52 -28.67
CA PRO A 11 31.15 11.75 -27.78
C PRO A 11 30.04 10.82 -28.23
N THR A 12 29.64 9.91 -27.36
CA THR A 12 28.38 9.19 -27.54
C THR A 12 27.30 10.26 -27.60
N ALA A 13 26.55 10.30 -28.71
CA ALA A 13 25.45 11.22 -28.85
C ALA A 13 24.40 10.88 -27.78
N GLU A 14 24.47 11.57 -26.64
CA GLU A 14 23.37 11.60 -25.68
C GLU A 14 22.12 11.96 -26.48
N GLY A 15 21.07 11.15 -26.30
CA GLY A 15 19.78 11.42 -26.92
C GLY A 15 19.30 12.84 -26.56
N PRO A 16 18.32 13.38 -27.30
CA PRO A 16 17.77 14.69 -26.97
C PRO A 16 17.31 14.70 -25.51
N ASP A 17 17.66 15.74 -24.77
CA ASP A 17 17.18 15.92 -23.40
C ASP A 17 15.64 15.98 -23.35
N ASP A 18 15.06 15.64 -22.19
CA ASP A 18 13.60 15.57 -22.02
C ASP A 18 12.91 16.91 -22.30
N PHE A 19 13.60 18.02 -22.06
CA PHE A 19 13.09 19.36 -22.35
C PHE A 19 12.94 19.58 -23.86
N GLN A 20 13.93 19.16 -24.66
CA GLN A 20 13.92 19.26 -26.10
C GLN A 20 12.87 18.33 -26.73
N VAL A 21 12.68 17.15 -26.15
CA VAL A 21 11.58 16.24 -26.51
C VAL A 21 10.23 16.92 -26.26
N ALA A 22 10.03 17.51 -25.08
CA ALA A 22 8.80 18.21 -24.73
C ALA A 22 8.54 19.43 -25.64
N VAL A 23 9.53 20.29 -25.85
CA VAL A 23 9.42 21.47 -26.73
C VAL A 23 9.04 21.06 -28.15
N THR A 24 9.67 20.01 -28.68
CA THR A 24 9.36 19.50 -30.02
C THR A 24 7.92 19.00 -30.12
N ALA A 25 7.48 18.20 -29.14
CA ALA A 25 6.14 17.65 -29.09
C ALA A 25 5.06 18.74 -28.97
N VAL A 26 5.24 19.68 -28.04
CA VAL A 26 4.30 20.80 -27.79
C VAL A 26 4.24 21.74 -28.99
N THR A 27 5.39 22.10 -29.57
CA THR A 27 5.44 22.97 -30.75
C THR A 27 4.70 22.35 -31.94
N ARG A 28 4.91 21.05 -32.18
CA ARG A 28 4.19 20.31 -33.23
C ARG A 28 2.68 20.35 -32.99
N ALA A 29 2.23 20.10 -31.76
CA ALA A 29 0.81 20.11 -31.42
C ALA A 29 0.17 21.49 -31.63
N LEU A 30 0.82 22.56 -31.16
CA LEU A 30 0.31 23.93 -31.29
C LEU A 30 0.30 24.41 -32.74
N ARG A 31 1.29 24.02 -33.57
CA ARG A 31 1.27 24.30 -35.01
C ARG A 31 0.09 23.62 -35.70
N ALA A 32 -0.22 22.37 -35.34
CA ALA A 32 -1.37 21.66 -35.89
C ALA A 32 -2.70 22.32 -35.47
N ILE A 33 -2.82 22.75 -34.21
CA ILE A 33 -4.00 23.50 -33.72
C ILE A 33 -4.16 24.82 -34.48
N ASN A 34 -3.09 25.62 -34.59
CA ASN A 34 -3.13 26.91 -35.28
C ASN A 34 -3.40 26.78 -36.80
N ALA A 35 -3.08 25.62 -37.38
CA ALA A 35 -3.35 25.30 -38.77
C ALA A 35 -4.71 24.61 -39.00
N ASP A 36 -5.56 24.50 -37.96
CA ASP A 36 -6.86 23.80 -37.99
C ASP A 36 -6.75 22.31 -38.42
N GLN A 37 -5.59 21.70 -38.17
CA GLN A 37 -5.33 20.28 -38.42
C GLN A 37 -5.64 19.41 -37.20
N ARG A 38 -5.90 20.05 -36.06
CA ARG A 38 -6.28 19.45 -34.78
C ARG A 38 -7.26 20.40 -34.09
N GLY A 39 -8.41 19.89 -33.65
CA GLY A 39 -9.37 20.70 -32.89
C GLY A 39 -8.84 21.13 -31.51
N GLY A 40 -9.46 22.18 -30.95
CA GLY A 40 -9.14 22.75 -29.63
C GLY A 40 -8.46 24.11 -29.70
N ALA A 41 -8.17 24.70 -28.54
CA ALA A 41 -7.45 25.97 -28.43
C ALA A 41 -6.02 25.76 -27.91
N GLY A 42 -5.07 26.57 -28.40
CA GLY A 42 -3.67 26.45 -27.98
C GLY A 42 -3.47 26.69 -26.47
N ALA A 43 -4.20 27.64 -25.89
CA ALA A 43 -4.15 27.92 -24.45
C ALA A 43 -4.74 26.77 -23.61
N GLU A 44 -5.84 26.19 -24.06
CA GLU A 44 -6.45 24.99 -23.46
C GLU A 44 -5.48 23.79 -23.51
N PHE A 45 -4.78 23.62 -24.64
CA PHE A 45 -3.78 22.55 -24.77
C PHE A 45 -2.66 22.68 -23.72
N VAL A 46 -2.13 23.90 -23.51
CA VAL A 46 -1.04 24.13 -22.54
C VAL A 46 -1.51 23.95 -21.10
N THR A 47 -2.70 24.45 -20.77
CA THR A 47 -3.30 24.28 -19.42
C THR A 47 -3.56 22.81 -19.10
N HIS A 48 -4.15 22.06 -20.03
CA HIS A 48 -4.39 20.63 -19.86
C HIS A 48 -3.09 19.81 -19.78
N LEU A 49 -2.05 20.21 -20.51
CA LEU A 49 -0.73 19.58 -20.41
C LEU A 49 -0.16 19.74 -18.99
N LEU A 50 -0.18 20.96 -18.44
CA LEU A 50 0.28 21.20 -17.07
C LEU A 50 -0.57 20.45 -16.04
N ALA A 51 -1.90 20.46 -16.20
CA ALA A 51 -2.81 19.69 -15.36
C ALA A 51 -2.51 18.19 -15.42
N THR A 52 -2.19 17.65 -16.59
CA THR A 52 -1.80 16.24 -16.76
C THR A 52 -0.51 15.91 -16.02
N VAL A 53 0.51 16.78 -16.11
CA VAL A 53 1.77 16.58 -15.38
C VAL A 53 1.54 16.63 -13.87
N ALA A 54 0.84 17.65 -13.37
CA ALA A 54 0.45 17.73 -11.96
C ALA A 54 -0.36 16.51 -11.51
N ALA A 55 -1.32 16.06 -12.32
CA ALA A 55 -2.15 14.90 -12.03
C ALA A 55 -1.34 13.62 -11.95
N ASN A 56 -0.29 13.47 -12.76
CA ASN A 56 0.61 12.32 -12.71
C ASN A 56 1.58 12.39 -11.52
N LEU A 57 2.03 13.59 -11.13
CA LEU A 57 2.83 13.83 -9.92
C LEU A 57 2.02 13.67 -8.62
N GLY A 58 0.69 13.74 -8.70
CA GLY A 58 -0.23 13.49 -7.59
C GLY A 58 -0.90 14.74 -7.02
N SER A 59 -0.35 15.93 -7.26
CA SER A 59 -0.95 17.22 -6.87
C SER A 59 -0.39 18.39 -7.69
N SER A 60 -1.11 19.51 -7.68
CA SER A 60 -0.61 20.78 -8.21
C SER A 60 0.64 21.28 -7.45
N ASP A 61 0.70 21.05 -6.13
CA ASP A 61 1.84 21.44 -5.30
C ASP A 61 3.12 20.65 -5.63
N ALA A 62 2.98 19.37 -5.96
CA ALA A 62 4.11 18.52 -6.34
C ALA A 62 4.87 19.07 -7.56
N LEU A 63 4.16 19.71 -8.50
CA LEU A 63 4.77 20.31 -9.69
C LEU A 63 5.72 21.48 -9.34
N ILE A 64 5.45 22.20 -8.25
CA ILE A 64 6.18 23.43 -7.86
C ILE A 64 7.04 23.27 -6.60
N ALA A 65 7.11 22.04 -6.06
CA ALA A 65 7.72 21.73 -4.77
C ALA A 65 9.21 22.10 -4.65
N ALA A 66 9.94 22.18 -5.77
CA ALA A 66 11.37 22.51 -5.75
C ALA A 66 11.65 23.99 -5.37
N ARG A 67 10.72 24.91 -5.68
CA ARG A 67 10.89 26.34 -5.36
C ARG A 67 9.54 27.01 -5.06
N PRO A 68 8.88 26.59 -3.97
CA PRO A 68 7.61 27.19 -3.56
C PRO A 68 7.80 28.69 -3.29
N GLY A 69 6.82 29.50 -3.68
CA GLY A 69 6.81 30.96 -3.45
C GLY A 69 7.56 31.81 -4.50
N SER A 70 8.17 31.20 -5.52
CA SER A 70 8.65 31.95 -6.68
C SER A 70 7.49 32.54 -7.50
N TRP A 71 7.74 33.63 -8.25
CA TRP A 71 6.70 34.23 -9.08
C TRP A 71 6.27 33.28 -10.21
N GLU A 72 7.21 32.45 -10.70
CA GLU A 72 6.91 31.38 -11.65
C GLU A 72 5.96 30.34 -11.04
N ALA A 73 6.26 29.87 -9.81
CA ALA A 73 5.41 28.92 -9.10
C ALA A 73 4.01 29.50 -8.83
N ALA A 74 3.91 30.77 -8.46
CA ALA A 74 2.62 31.44 -8.29
C ALA A 74 1.81 31.47 -9.59
N GLY A 75 2.45 31.82 -10.72
CA GLY A 75 1.79 31.80 -12.03
C GLY A 75 1.32 30.41 -12.46
N VAL A 76 2.14 29.38 -12.24
CA VAL A 76 1.77 27.98 -12.52
C VAL A 76 0.62 27.53 -11.62
N ALA A 77 0.66 27.85 -10.33
CA ALA A 77 -0.39 27.52 -9.38
C ALA A 77 -1.72 28.18 -9.73
N ASP A 78 -1.72 29.46 -10.11
CA ASP A 78 -2.94 30.16 -10.52
C ASP A 78 -3.54 29.57 -11.80
N LEU A 79 -2.68 29.20 -12.76
CA LEU A 79 -3.11 28.57 -14.00
C LEU A 79 -3.73 27.19 -13.74
N LEU A 80 -3.07 26.37 -12.92
CA LEU A 80 -3.59 25.07 -12.50
C LEU A 80 -4.92 25.23 -11.75
N ARG A 81 -4.99 26.14 -10.79
CA ARG A 81 -6.22 26.41 -10.03
C ARG A 81 -7.40 26.77 -10.93
N SER A 82 -7.16 27.56 -11.97
CA SER A 82 -8.20 27.90 -12.96
C SER A 82 -8.65 26.72 -13.82
N THR A 83 -7.84 25.66 -13.90
CA THR A 83 -8.04 24.48 -14.74
C THR A 83 -8.63 23.30 -13.94
N VAL A 84 -8.08 23.01 -12.75
CA VAL A 84 -8.38 21.82 -11.96
C VAL A 84 -9.15 22.12 -10.68
N GLY A 85 -9.41 23.39 -10.38
CA GLY A 85 -10.05 23.84 -9.15
C GLY A 85 -9.05 24.27 -8.07
N SER A 86 -9.54 24.86 -6.98
CA SER A 86 -8.72 25.43 -5.89
C SER A 86 -7.95 24.38 -5.11
N ASP A 87 -8.54 23.20 -4.98
CA ASP A 87 -8.06 22.09 -4.16
C ASP A 87 -7.96 20.80 -5.01
N ASP A 88 -7.54 20.94 -6.28
CA ASP A 88 -7.34 19.84 -7.23
C ASP A 88 -8.60 18.97 -7.49
N GLU A 89 -9.80 19.56 -7.35
CA GLU A 89 -11.08 18.85 -7.41
C GLU A 89 -11.27 18.05 -8.71
N TYR A 90 -10.76 18.58 -9.82
CA TYR A 90 -10.83 17.98 -11.16
C TYR A 90 -9.49 17.43 -11.65
N LEU A 91 -8.43 17.45 -10.83
CA LEU A 91 -7.08 17.09 -11.26
C LEU A 91 -7.02 15.67 -11.83
N LEU A 92 -7.74 14.72 -11.21
CA LEU A 92 -7.76 13.32 -11.63
C LEU A 92 -8.40 13.09 -13.01
N THR A 93 -9.13 14.07 -13.54
CA THR A 93 -9.66 14.00 -14.92
C THR A 93 -8.57 14.08 -15.98
N PHE A 94 -7.39 14.59 -15.62
CA PHE A 94 -6.22 14.76 -16.48
C PHE A 94 -5.16 13.68 -16.27
N ARG A 95 -5.31 12.80 -15.27
CA ARG A 95 -4.29 11.79 -14.98
C ARG A 95 -4.24 10.74 -16.09
N THR A 96 -3.04 10.38 -16.52
CA THR A 96 -2.84 9.36 -17.58
C THR A 96 -2.29 8.05 -17.05
N GLY A 97 -1.64 8.06 -15.88
CA GLY A 97 -1.17 6.84 -15.21
C GLY A 97 -2.18 6.27 -14.22
N PRO A 98 -2.07 4.99 -13.84
CA PRO A 98 -2.86 4.46 -12.73
C PRO A 98 -2.49 5.18 -11.43
N ILE A 99 -3.42 5.26 -10.50
CA ILE A 99 -3.12 5.59 -9.09
C ILE A 99 -2.66 4.29 -8.44
N GLU A 100 -1.41 4.25 -7.98
CA GLU A 100 -0.85 3.08 -7.31
C GLU A 100 -0.95 3.25 -5.80
N LEU A 101 -1.52 2.26 -5.12
CA LEU A 101 -1.39 2.07 -3.68
C LEU A 101 -0.26 1.08 -3.43
N VAL A 102 0.68 1.44 -2.56
CA VAL A 102 1.82 0.63 -2.16
C VAL A 102 1.63 0.22 -0.72
N VAL A 103 1.48 -1.08 -0.49
CA VAL A 103 1.07 -1.61 0.82
C VAL A 103 2.07 -2.65 1.29
N ASN A 104 2.50 -2.60 2.55
CA ASN A 104 3.28 -3.67 3.16
C ASN A 104 2.35 -4.53 4.03
N SER A 105 1.98 -5.71 3.55
CA SER A 105 1.03 -6.57 4.28
C SER A 105 1.58 -7.10 5.61
N VAL A 106 2.91 -7.19 5.77
CA VAL A 106 3.49 -7.60 7.06
C VAL A 106 3.28 -6.49 8.08
N TYR A 107 3.59 -5.25 7.71
CA TYR A 107 3.29 -4.09 8.55
C TYR A 107 1.80 -3.99 8.89
N GLU A 108 0.90 -4.16 7.92
CA GLU A 108 -0.54 -4.13 8.17
C GLU A 108 -0.98 -5.18 9.20
N LEU A 109 -0.54 -6.43 9.02
CA LEU A 109 -0.94 -7.52 9.88
C LEU A 109 -0.31 -7.43 11.27
N ASP A 110 0.89 -6.85 11.38
CA ASP A 110 1.54 -6.55 12.66
C ASP A 110 0.79 -5.47 13.44
N ASP A 111 0.46 -4.36 12.78
CA ASP A 111 -0.29 -3.26 13.40
C ASP A 111 -1.72 -3.69 13.79
N LEU A 112 -2.33 -4.60 13.02
CA LEU A 112 -3.60 -5.24 13.37
C LEU A 112 -3.46 -6.31 14.47
N GLY A 113 -2.25 -6.64 14.93
CA GLY A 113 -1.97 -7.65 15.95
C GLY A 113 -2.17 -9.10 15.48
N ILE A 114 -2.32 -9.35 14.18
CA ILE A 114 -2.70 -10.66 13.65
C ILE A 114 -1.64 -11.73 13.94
N PHE A 115 -0.36 -11.37 13.98
CA PHE A 115 0.71 -12.30 14.36
C PHE A 115 0.55 -12.84 15.79
N GLU A 116 -0.02 -12.05 16.71
CA GLU A 116 -0.29 -12.48 18.09
C GLU A 116 -1.26 -13.66 18.14
N THR A 117 -2.15 -13.83 17.14
CA THR A 117 -3.07 -14.98 17.09
C THR A 117 -2.36 -16.30 16.82
N TYR A 118 -1.28 -16.27 16.05
CA TYR A 118 -0.44 -17.43 15.77
C TYR A 118 0.41 -17.78 16.98
N GLU A 119 1.03 -16.78 17.62
CA GLU A 119 1.75 -16.96 18.87
C GLU A 119 0.84 -17.51 19.98
N ALA A 120 -0.40 -17.01 20.08
CA ALA A 120 -1.39 -17.52 21.02
C ALA A 120 -1.73 -18.99 20.75
N SER A 121 -1.83 -19.40 19.48
CA SER A 121 -2.03 -20.81 19.12
C SER A 121 -0.85 -21.67 19.52
N THR A 122 0.39 -21.24 19.25
CA THR A 122 1.60 -21.94 19.69
C THR A 122 1.64 -22.08 21.22
N ASN A 123 1.34 -21.00 21.94
CA ASN A 123 1.33 -21.00 23.40
C ASN A 123 0.27 -21.95 23.98
N HIS A 124 -0.95 -21.94 23.43
CA HIS A 124 -2.01 -22.85 23.85
C HIS A 124 -1.60 -24.31 23.66
N ILE A 125 -1.11 -24.67 22.48
CA ILE A 125 -0.69 -26.04 22.17
C ILE A 125 0.51 -26.44 23.03
N GLY A 126 1.48 -25.55 23.21
CA GLY A 126 2.64 -25.77 24.07
C GLY A 126 2.24 -26.07 25.51
N HIS A 127 1.31 -25.30 26.09
CA HIS A 127 0.75 -25.60 27.41
C HIS A 127 -0.02 -26.92 27.44
N ALA A 128 -0.80 -27.24 26.41
CA ALA A 128 -1.53 -28.51 26.33
C ALA A 128 -0.58 -29.73 26.29
N LEU A 129 0.57 -29.60 25.61
CA LEU A 129 1.56 -30.67 25.46
C LEU A 129 2.50 -30.79 26.67
N PHE A 130 2.91 -29.66 27.25
CA PHE A 130 4.05 -29.63 28.17
C PHE A 130 3.72 -29.05 29.55
N GLY A 131 2.51 -28.53 29.76
CA GLY A 131 2.06 -27.93 31.02
C GLY A 131 3.01 -26.82 31.47
N ASP A 132 3.43 -26.88 32.74
CA ASP A 132 4.31 -25.90 33.38
C ASP A 132 5.76 -25.89 32.85
N ARG A 133 6.10 -26.83 31.96
CA ARG A 133 7.40 -26.83 31.26
C ARG A 133 7.39 -25.96 30.01
N TRP A 134 6.22 -25.58 29.51
CA TRP A 134 6.13 -24.62 28.42
C TRP A 134 6.54 -23.23 28.90
N SER A 135 7.51 -22.64 28.22
CA SER A 135 8.00 -21.29 28.45
C SER A 135 8.51 -20.71 27.13
N ARG A 136 8.60 -19.38 27.03
CA ARG A 136 9.15 -18.70 25.85
C ARG A 136 10.59 -19.13 25.55
N SER A 137 11.41 -19.36 26.59
CA SER A 137 12.79 -19.83 26.46
C SER A 137 12.92 -21.30 26.05
N ARG A 138 11.87 -22.12 26.28
CA ARG A 138 11.82 -23.56 25.97
C ARG A 138 12.95 -24.39 26.59
N ASP A 139 13.63 -23.84 27.59
CA ASP A 139 14.82 -24.40 28.27
C ASP A 139 14.54 -25.70 29.04
N ARG A 140 13.27 -25.98 29.32
CA ARG A 140 12.81 -27.16 30.07
C ARG A 140 12.33 -28.31 29.16
N LEU A 141 12.42 -28.15 27.84
CA LEU A 141 12.02 -29.14 26.85
C LEU A 141 13.22 -29.99 26.42
N THR A 142 12.97 -31.26 26.14
CA THR A 142 13.99 -32.13 25.50
C THR A 142 14.08 -31.83 24.01
N LEU A 143 15.13 -32.32 23.34
CA LEU A 143 15.29 -32.14 21.88
C LEU A 143 14.07 -32.62 21.09
N ASN A 144 13.55 -33.81 21.38
CA ASN A 144 12.35 -34.32 20.68
C ASN A 144 11.10 -33.47 20.92
N GLN A 145 11.02 -32.79 22.07
CA GLN A 145 9.90 -31.89 22.39
C GLN A 145 10.06 -30.54 21.69
N LEU A 146 11.30 -30.08 21.49
CA LEU A 146 11.60 -28.91 20.67
C LEU A 146 11.26 -29.18 19.20
N GLU A 147 11.65 -30.35 18.68
CA GLU A 147 11.29 -30.79 17.33
C GLU A 147 9.75 -30.86 17.16
N GLN A 148 9.03 -31.42 18.14
CA GLN A 148 7.57 -31.47 18.10
C GLN A 148 6.90 -30.09 18.03
N ILE A 149 7.42 -29.07 18.74
CA ILE A 149 6.86 -27.73 18.66
C ILE A 149 7.27 -27.01 17.38
N GLU A 150 8.48 -27.26 16.87
CA GLU A 150 8.94 -26.73 15.58
C GLU A 150 8.03 -27.20 14.43
N ASP A 151 7.65 -28.48 14.41
CA ASP A 151 6.68 -29.03 13.44
C ASP A 151 5.29 -28.34 13.51
N ILE A 152 4.89 -27.90 14.70
CA ILE A 152 3.63 -27.16 14.91
C ILE A 152 3.76 -25.73 14.40
N GLU A 153 4.87 -25.07 14.70
CA GLU A 153 5.16 -23.71 14.25
C GLU A 153 5.29 -23.64 12.73
N GLU A 154 5.93 -24.62 12.09
CA GLU A 154 6.02 -24.71 10.63
C GLU A 154 4.61 -24.75 10.00
N GLN A 155 3.71 -25.55 10.56
CA GLN A 155 2.32 -25.60 10.06
C GLN A 155 1.57 -24.29 10.27
N LEU A 156 1.82 -23.58 11.37
CA LEU A 156 1.23 -22.25 11.62
C LEU A 156 1.82 -21.18 10.70
N VAL A 157 3.11 -21.23 10.38
CA VAL A 157 3.76 -20.36 9.40
C VAL A 157 3.19 -20.59 8.00
N GLU A 158 2.94 -21.84 7.60
CA GLU A 158 2.30 -22.13 6.31
C GLU A 158 0.82 -21.70 6.26
N LEU A 159 0.12 -21.66 7.41
CA LEU A 159 -1.18 -21.01 7.48
C LEU A 159 -1.07 -19.49 7.38
N GLU A 160 -0.13 -18.88 8.11
CA GLU A 160 0.12 -17.43 8.10
C GLU A 160 0.42 -16.92 6.69
N LYS A 161 1.26 -17.62 5.92
CA LYS A 161 1.52 -17.30 4.50
C LYS A 161 0.25 -17.32 3.65
N ARG A 162 -0.63 -18.31 3.83
CA ARG A 162 -1.89 -18.42 3.09
C ARG A 162 -2.86 -17.30 3.47
N ASP A 163 -2.96 -17.03 4.76
CA ASP A 163 -3.78 -15.96 5.33
C ASP A 163 -3.33 -14.58 4.87
N ARG A 164 -2.01 -14.35 4.79
CA ARG A 164 -1.45 -13.12 4.25
C ARG A 164 -1.78 -12.96 2.77
N ALA A 165 -1.61 -14.00 1.96
CA ALA A 165 -1.98 -13.96 0.55
C ALA A 165 -3.49 -13.72 0.34
N GLU A 166 -4.33 -14.32 1.19
CA GLU A 166 -5.77 -14.09 1.18
C GLU A 166 -6.12 -12.65 1.56
N TYR A 167 -5.50 -12.11 2.62
CA TYR A 167 -5.68 -10.72 3.03
C TYR A 167 -5.28 -9.76 1.92
N GLN A 168 -4.13 -9.97 1.28
CA GLN A 168 -3.69 -9.19 0.13
C GLN A 168 -4.73 -9.17 -1.00
N HIS A 169 -5.29 -10.33 -1.33
CA HIS A 169 -6.35 -10.45 -2.33
C HIS A 169 -7.61 -9.69 -1.93
N ARG A 170 -8.08 -9.87 -0.69
CA ARG A 170 -9.28 -9.20 -0.16
C ARG A 170 -9.08 -7.69 -0.10
N PHE A 171 -7.93 -7.21 0.36
CA PHE A 171 -7.58 -5.80 0.44
C PHE A 171 -7.63 -5.12 -0.94
N ALA A 172 -7.00 -5.74 -1.95
CA ALA A 172 -7.04 -5.23 -3.32
C ALA A 172 -8.47 -5.21 -3.89
N ALA A 173 -9.29 -6.21 -3.56
CA ALA A 173 -10.69 -6.25 -3.95
C ALA A 173 -11.50 -5.13 -3.27
N THR A 174 -11.27 -4.87 -1.99
CA THR A 174 -11.90 -3.78 -1.22
C THR A 174 -11.57 -2.40 -1.81
N VAL A 175 -10.29 -2.15 -2.11
CA VAL A 175 -9.83 -0.91 -2.78
C VAL A 175 -10.56 -0.71 -4.10
N ARG A 176 -10.59 -1.75 -4.95
CA ARG A 176 -11.26 -1.67 -6.26
C ARG A 176 -12.75 -1.42 -6.10
N ALA A 177 -13.44 -2.16 -5.23
CA ALA A 177 -14.87 -1.98 -4.99
C ALA A 177 -15.20 -0.56 -4.52
N ARG A 178 -14.39 -0.01 -3.60
CA ARG A 178 -14.57 1.36 -3.13
C ARG A 178 -14.34 2.39 -4.24
N PHE A 179 -13.32 2.20 -5.06
CA PHE A 179 -13.05 3.10 -6.17
C PHE A 179 -14.16 3.06 -7.23
N GLU A 180 -14.70 1.89 -7.56
CA GLU A 180 -15.87 1.76 -8.45
C GLU A 180 -17.10 2.48 -7.89
N GLN A 181 -17.33 2.38 -6.57
CA GLN A 181 -18.40 3.14 -5.92
C GLN A 181 -18.18 4.65 -6.06
N LEU A 182 -16.97 5.15 -5.76
CA LEU A 182 -16.64 6.57 -5.92
C LEU A 182 -16.83 7.04 -7.36
N ARG A 183 -16.47 6.22 -8.34
CA ARG A 183 -16.69 6.49 -9.77
C ARG A 183 -18.18 6.60 -10.10
N ALA A 184 -19.01 5.69 -9.59
CA ALA A 184 -20.45 5.74 -9.79
C ALA A 184 -21.10 6.96 -9.14
N ASP A 185 -20.65 7.34 -7.94
CA ASP A 185 -21.19 8.46 -7.18
C ASP A 185 -20.74 9.82 -7.76
N TYR A 186 -19.53 9.89 -8.32
CA TYR A 186 -18.92 11.13 -8.82
C TYR A 186 -18.23 10.95 -10.19
N PRO A 187 -18.97 10.62 -11.28
CA PRO A 187 -18.39 10.28 -12.58
C PRO A 187 -17.60 11.43 -13.22
N GLY A 188 -17.90 12.68 -12.87
CA GLY A 188 -17.15 13.85 -13.33
C GLY A 188 -15.79 14.04 -12.64
N ARG A 189 -15.58 13.44 -11.46
CA ARG A 189 -14.33 13.52 -10.70
C ARG A 189 -13.42 12.32 -10.95
N TYR A 190 -14.02 11.15 -11.19
CA TYR A 190 -13.30 9.91 -11.45
C TYR A 190 -13.71 9.40 -12.84
N PRO A 191 -12.94 9.69 -13.90
CA PRO A 191 -13.32 9.29 -15.25
C PRO A 191 -13.11 7.78 -15.47
N GLU A 192 -13.73 7.24 -16.53
CA GLU A 192 -13.66 5.80 -16.85
C GLU A 192 -12.24 5.30 -17.12
N HIS A 193 -11.36 6.14 -17.66
CA HIS A 193 -9.98 5.77 -17.97
C HIS A 193 -9.06 5.73 -16.73
N LEU A 194 -9.47 6.36 -15.62
CA LEU A 194 -8.68 6.39 -14.40
C LEU A 194 -8.68 5.00 -13.77
N ALA A 195 -7.50 4.40 -13.62
CA ALA A 195 -7.33 3.11 -12.98
C ALA A 195 -6.69 3.26 -11.60
N VAL A 196 -7.01 2.32 -10.70
CA VAL A 196 -6.36 2.16 -9.41
C VAL A 196 -5.73 0.77 -9.35
N THR A 197 -4.48 0.69 -8.92
CA THR A 197 -3.74 -0.56 -8.73
C THR A 197 -3.25 -0.66 -7.28
N VAL A 198 -3.17 -1.88 -6.77
CA VAL A 198 -2.57 -2.16 -5.45
C VAL A 198 -1.33 -3.01 -5.70
N ARG A 199 -0.19 -2.56 -5.20
CA ARG A 199 1.06 -3.30 -5.20
C ARG A 199 1.45 -3.60 -3.76
N PHE A 200 1.69 -4.87 -3.47
CA PHE A 200 2.26 -5.28 -2.20
C PHE A 200 3.78 -5.17 -2.28
N ALA A 201 4.35 -4.41 -1.35
CA ALA A 201 5.77 -4.16 -1.25
C ALA A 201 6.48 -5.30 -0.51
N ASP A 202 7.78 -5.44 -0.75
CA ASP A 202 8.61 -6.40 -0.02
C ASP A 202 8.76 -5.99 1.45
N ASP A 203 8.99 -6.96 2.34
CA ASP A 203 9.01 -6.75 3.79
C ASP A 203 10.05 -5.71 4.26
N ASN A 204 11.11 -5.47 3.48
CA ASN A 204 12.18 -4.52 3.78
C ASN A 204 12.01 -3.14 3.13
N THR A 205 10.87 -2.88 2.49
CA THR A 205 10.58 -1.59 1.84
C THR A 205 10.54 -0.47 2.86
N SER A 206 11.10 0.70 2.51
CA SER A 206 11.05 1.89 3.38
C SER A 206 9.61 2.34 3.58
N ASN A 207 9.28 2.82 4.79
CA ASN A 207 7.96 3.40 5.06
C ASN A 207 7.65 4.61 4.16
N ASP A 208 8.68 5.34 3.73
CA ASP A 208 8.55 6.49 2.82
C ASP A 208 8.07 6.09 1.41
N ASP A 209 8.21 4.81 1.04
CA ASP A 209 7.77 4.28 -0.25
C ASP A 209 6.34 3.68 -0.18
N LEU A 210 5.74 3.62 1.01
CA LEU A 210 4.38 3.12 1.22
C LEU A 210 3.35 4.24 1.03
N THR A 211 2.11 3.84 0.74
CA THR A 211 0.99 4.79 0.74
C THR A 211 0.74 5.30 2.16
N ASP A 212 0.82 6.62 2.34
CA ASP A 212 0.55 7.27 3.62
C ASP A 212 -0.94 7.17 3.97
N GLY A 213 -1.29 6.45 5.03
CA GLY A 213 -2.68 6.36 5.49
C GLY A 213 -3.29 7.67 6.00
N TRP A 214 -2.46 8.70 6.26
CA TRP A 214 -2.90 10.01 6.74
C TRP A 214 -3.01 11.05 5.64
N GLY A 215 -2.62 10.71 4.40
CA GLY A 215 -2.75 11.58 3.25
C GLY A 215 -4.22 11.88 2.91
N LEU A 216 -4.44 13.04 2.28
CA LEU A 216 -5.77 13.47 1.85
C LEU A 216 -6.07 13.10 0.39
N ASP A 217 -5.06 12.63 -0.35
CA ASP A 217 -5.21 12.21 -1.74
C ASP A 217 -6.09 10.95 -1.87
N LEU A 218 -6.37 10.55 -3.11
CA LEU A 218 -7.25 9.40 -3.34
C LEU A 218 -6.61 8.06 -2.91
N ALA A 219 -5.31 7.86 -3.12
CA ALA A 219 -4.65 6.61 -2.75
C ALA A 219 -4.70 6.41 -1.23
N SER A 220 -4.35 7.45 -0.48
CA SER A 220 -4.39 7.49 0.99
C SER A 220 -5.79 7.19 1.54
N ARG A 221 -6.83 7.84 0.99
CA ARG A 221 -8.23 7.58 1.40
C ARG A 221 -8.72 6.17 1.04
N LEU A 222 -8.30 5.63 -0.11
CA LEU A 222 -8.64 4.26 -0.51
C LEU A 222 -7.93 3.22 0.35
N TYR A 223 -6.66 3.46 0.69
CA TYR A 223 -5.88 2.65 1.61
C TYR A 223 -6.54 2.62 2.98
N GLN A 224 -6.87 3.78 3.57
CA GLN A 224 -7.48 3.84 4.89
C GLN A 224 -8.84 3.16 4.92
N TYR A 225 -9.68 3.38 3.90
CA TYR A 225 -10.94 2.66 3.77
C TYR A 225 -10.73 1.14 3.72
N ALA A 226 -9.76 0.66 2.95
CA ALA A 226 -9.49 -0.77 2.84
C ALA A 226 -8.96 -1.35 4.16
N ARG A 227 -8.11 -0.63 4.89
CA ARG A 227 -7.64 -1.00 6.22
C ARG A 227 -8.75 -1.10 7.25
N GLU A 228 -9.77 -0.25 7.16
CA GLU A 228 -10.94 -0.25 8.06
C GLU A 228 -11.98 -1.33 7.72
N THR A 229 -12.02 -1.81 6.48
CA THR A 229 -13.16 -2.62 5.99
C THR A 229 -12.78 -4.00 5.47
N THR A 230 -11.49 -4.27 5.23
CA THR A 230 -11.05 -5.59 4.76
C THR A 230 -11.14 -6.60 5.90
N PRO A 231 -11.86 -7.71 5.74
CA PRO A 231 -11.97 -8.72 6.79
C PRO A 231 -10.61 -9.30 7.20
N LEU A 232 -10.45 -9.51 8.51
CA LEU A 232 -9.24 -10.08 9.09
C LEU A 232 -9.06 -11.55 8.71
N PRO A 233 -7.80 -12.05 8.58
CA PRO A 233 -7.55 -13.44 8.23
C PRO A 233 -8.24 -14.46 9.16
N GLY A 234 -8.74 -15.55 8.58
CA GLY A 234 -9.47 -16.57 9.34
C GLY A 234 -10.85 -16.13 9.86
N SER A 235 -11.32 -14.95 9.44
CA SER A 235 -12.63 -14.41 9.78
C SER A 235 -13.30 -13.72 8.56
N ASP A 236 -14.57 -13.40 8.70
CA ASP A 236 -15.31 -12.54 7.77
C ASP A 236 -15.62 -11.16 8.41
N THR A 237 -14.90 -10.81 9.47
CA THR A 237 -15.11 -9.60 10.26
C THR A 237 -14.02 -8.58 9.98
N ALA A 238 -14.39 -7.35 9.69
CA ALA A 238 -13.46 -6.23 9.57
C ALA A 238 -12.87 -5.83 10.94
N PRO A 239 -11.72 -5.15 10.99
CA PRO A 239 -11.18 -4.64 12.23
C PRO A 239 -12.15 -3.68 12.94
N ASP A 240 -12.32 -3.83 14.25
CA ASP A 240 -13.08 -2.89 15.08
C ASP A 240 -12.14 -1.90 15.77
N TRP A 241 -11.93 -0.75 15.14
CA TRP A 241 -11.10 0.35 15.66
C TRP A 241 -11.73 1.10 16.84
N THR A 242 -12.97 0.77 17.22
CA THR A 242 -13.67 1.40 18.35
C THR A 242 -13.58 0.58 19.64
N ALA A 243 -13.22 -0.70 19.52
CA ALA A 243 -13.00 -1.56 20.66
C ALA A 243 -11.73 -1.14 21.42
N SER A 244 -11.77 -1.25 22.75
CA SER A 244 -10.59 -1.05 23.59
C SER A 244 -9.65 -2.26 23.60
N GLN A 245 -10.11 -3.40 23.11
CA GLN A 245 -9.33 -4.64 22.98
C GLN A 245 -8.57 -4.66 21.67
N SER A 246 -7.45 -5.39 21.61
CA SER A 246 -6.77 -5.58 20.33
C SER A 246 -7.65 -6.42 19.38
N HIS A 247 -7.43 -6.26 18.07
CA HIS A 247 -8.17 -7.06 17.09
C HIS A 247 -7.86 -8.56 17.25
N ALA A 248 -6.62 -8.90 17.65
CA ALA A 248 -6.22 -10.26 18.00
C ALA A 248 -7.05 -10.84 19.15
N GLU A 249 -7.18 -10.12 20.26
CA GLU A 249 -8.00 -10.54 21.40
C GLU A 249 -9.46 -10.75 21.00
N THR A 250 -10.00 -9.83 20.17
CA THR A 250 -11.37 -9.91 19.67
C THR A 250 -11.59 -11.17 18.83
N LEU A 251 -10.67 -11.48 17.90
CA LEU A 251 -10.72 -12.69 17.07
C LEU A 251 -10.66 -13.96 17.90
N LEU A 252 -9.70 -14.05 18.83
CA LEU A 252 -9.51 -15.21 19.69
C LEU A 252 -10.71 -15.43 20.62
N ALA A 253 -11.29 -14.36 21.18
CA ALA A 253 -12.49 -14.41 22.00
C ALA A 253 -13.73 -14.87 21.20
N ALA A 254 -13.80 -14.52 19.91
CA ALA A 254 -14.82 -15.00 18.98
C ALA A 254 -14.56 -16.44 18.47
N GLY A 255 -13.48 -17.08 18.90
CA GLY A 255 -13.16 -18.47 18.55
C GLY A 255 -12.35 -18.63 17.26
N HIS A 256 -11.84 -17.55 16.68
CA HIS A 256 -11.02 -17.57 15.46
C HIS A 256 -9.55 -17.89 15.77
N TRP A 257 -9.29 -19.11 16.26
CA TRP A 257 -7.94 -19.59 16.55
C TRP A 257 -7.26 -20.17 15.30
N PRO A 258 -6.06 -19.70 14.89
CA PRO A 258 -5.37 -20.23 13.71
C PRO A 258 -5.22 -21.75 13.68
N HIS A 259 -4.80 -22.38 14.78
CA HIS A 259 -4.58 -23.83 14.81
C HIS A 259 -5.87 -24.66 14.60
N LEU A 260 -7.06 -24.11 14.85
CA LEU A 260 -8.32 -24.83 14.58
C LEU A 260 -8.60 -24.99 13.08
N ARG A 261 -7.96 -24.17 12.23
CA ARG A 261 -8.04 -24.26 10.77
C ARG A 261 -7.02 -25.25 10.17
N ILE A 262 -6.19 -25.85 11.02
CA ILE A 262 -5.20 -26.85 10.63
C ILE A 262 -5.68 -28.22 11.13
N PRO A 263 -6.09 -29.16 10.25
CA PRO A 263 -6.73 -30.41 10.66
C PRO A 263 -5.92 -31.24 11.67
N THR A 264 -4.59 -31.25 11.54
CA THR A 264 -3.65 -31.94 12.42
C THR A 264 -3.55 -31.29 13.81
N LEU A 265 -3.90 -30.02 13.97
CA LEU A 265 -3.82 -29.27 15.23
C LEU A 265 -5.20 -28.97 15.84
N ALA A 266 -6.29 -29.13 15.09
CA ALA A 266 -7.64 -28.79 15.54
C ALA A 266 -8.09 -29.55 16.81
N HIS A 267 -7.48 -30.70 17.09
CA HIS A 267 -7.77 -31.51 18.28
C HIS A 267 -7.33 -30.86 19.60
N TYR A 268 -6.50 -29.82 19.57
CA TYR A 268 -6.13 -29.05 20.77
C TYR A 268 -7.25 -28.13 21.29
N GLY A 269 -8.31 -27.91 20.50
CA GLY A 269 -9.50 -27.15 20.90
C GLY A 269 -9.22 -25.70 21.28
N THR A 270 -10.25 -24.98 21.75
CA THR A 270 -10.08 -23.63 22.30
C THR A 270 -9.59 -23.68 23.75
N PRO A 271 -8.76 -22.72 24.21
CA PRO A 271 -8.41 -22.64 25.62
C PRO A 271 -9.66 -22.46 26.50
N THR A 272 -9.71 -23.17 27.63
CA THR A 272 -10.83 -23.09 28.60
C THR A 272 -10.69 -21.94 29.59
N THR A 273 -9.50 -21.35 29.68
CA THR A 273 -9.20 -20.15 30.47
C THR A 273 -9.05 -18.98 29.51
N ALA A 274 -9.70 -17.85 29.81
CA ALA A 274 -9.53 -16.62 29.04
C ALA A 274 -8.03 -16.34 28.82
N PRO A 275 -7.61 -15.84 27.65
CA PRO A 275 -6.22 -15.46 27.44
C PRO A 275 -5.87 -14.47 28.54
N ASN A 276 -5.03 -14.90 29.49
CA ASN A 276 -4.44 -13.98 30.46
C ASN A 276 -3.70 -12.97 29.59
N THR A 277 -4.15 -11.71 29.64
CA THR A 277 -3.62 -10.52 28.97
C THR A 277 -2.29 -10.80 28.26
N LEU A 278 -2.26 -10.69 26.94
CA LEU A 278 -1.07 -10.81 26.08
C LEU A 278 0.07 -9.82 26.44
N ASN A 279 0.00 -9.11 27.57
CA ASN A 279 0.95 -8.08 27.96
C ASN A 279 0.94 -7.79 29.48
N THR A 280 1.83 -8.42 30.25
CA THR A 280 2.34 -7.82 31.50
C THR A 280 3.86 -7.79 31.62
N ASP A 281 4.62 -8.32 30.65
CA ASP A 281 6.09 -8.32 30.70
C ASP A 281 6.67 -7.48 29.56
N LYS A 282 6.23 -6.21 29.44
CA LYS A 282 7.09 -5.16 28.87
C LYS A 282 7.98 -4.65 30.01
N GLU A 283 9.03 -5.42 30.32
CA GLU A 283 10.10 -4.94 31.21
C GLU A 283 10.97 -3.91 30.47
N SER A 284 10.98 -2.71 31.05
CA SER A 284 12.00 -1.63 31.08
C SER A 284 13.25 -1.73 30.20
#